data_AF-V5QPI2-F1
#
_entry.id   AF-V5QPI2-F1
#
_cell.length_a   1.000
_cell.length_b   1.000
_cell.length_c   1.000
_cell.angle_alpha   90.00
_cell.angle_beta   90.00
_cell.angle_gamma   90.00
#
_symmetry.space_group_name_H-M   'P 1'
#
loop_
_entity.id
_entity.type
_entity.pdbx_description
1 polymer ?
#
loop_
_entity_poly.entity_id
_entity_poly.type
_entity_poly.pdbx_seq_one_letter_code
_entity_poly.pdbx_strand_id
1 'polypeptide(L)'
;NVDAAIKFHGGDKAVKYVVDRIDVSYQPGHINASQSETKAADGKWLAVGCKFSKDRFLPVGPLHPENEQLIDISGEKMVLVADHPVRPEPHDFIFFKRELLTPKQVYKLDDFPLAVKSPAESGVSRVGNKVTVKLTSTAPAFSMSEFTVRRGDEVTLILTNLDTVEDLTHGFAIEKYGINFIVNPQQTASVTFKADKPGV
;
A
#
# COMPACT_ATOMS: atom_id res chain seq x y z
N ASN A 1 -32.55 17.81 -3.65
CA ASN A 1 -32.88 16.87 -4.75
C ASN A 1 -33.66 15.65 -4.27
N VAL A 2 -33.42 15.13 -3.05
CA VAL A 2 -34.17 13.97 -2.51
C VAL A 2 -35.68 14.20 -2.46
N ASP A 3 -36.15 15.32 -1.90
CA ASP A 3 -37.59 15.65 -1.89
C ASP A 3 -38.19 15.71 -3.29
N ALA A 4 -37.42 16.22 -4.26
CA ALA A 4 -37.82 16.29 -5.65
C ALA A 4 -37.94 14.87 -6.26
N ALA A 5 -37.04 13.96 -5.93
CA ALA A 5 -37.10 12.55 -6.34
C ALA A 5 -38.31 11.84 -5.72
N ILE A 6 -38.62 12.11 -4.44
CA ILE A 6 -39.79 11.55 -3.75
C ILE A 6 -41.09 12.01 -4.42
N LYS A 7 -41.24 13.31 -4.72
CA LYS A 7 -42.42 13.84 -5.44
C LYS A 7 -42.56 13.24 -6.84
N PHE A 8 -41.46 13.13 -7.58
CA PHE A 8 -41.44 12.50 -8.90
C PHE A 8 -41.89 11.04 -8.87
N HIS A 9 -41.43 10.30 -7.85
CA HIS A 9 -41.86 8.91 -7.62
C HIS A 9 -43.35 8.84 -7.26
N GLY A 10 -43.83 9.77 -6.43
CA GLY A 10 -45.25 9.91 -6.03
C GLY A 10 -46.21 10.37 -7.14
N GLY A 11 -45.73 10.59 -8.37
CA GLY A 11 -46.57 10.85 -9.55
C GLY A 11 -46.41 12.25 -10.14
N ASP A 12 -45.73 13.17 -9.46
CA ASP A 12 -45.49 14.52 -9.99
C ASP A 12 -44.33 14.53 -11.00
N LYS A 13 -44.64 14.19 -12.26
CA LYS A 13 -43.66 14.10 -13.34
C LYS A 13 -43.09 15.44 -13.80
N ALA A 14 -43.61 16.57 -13.31
CA ALA A 14 -43.10 17.89 -13.65
C ALA A 14 -41.82 18.26 -12.87
N VAL A 15 -41.58 17.59 -11.73
CA VAL A 15 -40.43 17.86 -10.86
C VAL A 15 -39.13 17.31 -11.45
N LYS A 16 -38.07 18.12 -11.46
CA LYS A 16 -36.72 17.72 -11.89
C LYS A 16 -35.87 17.36 -10.68
N TYR A 17 -35.39 16.11 -10.61
CA TYR A 17 -34.52 15.64 -9.53
C TYR A 17 -33.05 15.41 -9.97
N VAL A 18 -32.80 15.33 -11.28
CA VAL A 18 -31.45 15.37 -11.85
C VAL A 18 -30.99 16.82 -11.86
N VAL A 19 -29.99 17.15 -11.04
CA VAL A 19 -29.50 18.52 -10.83
C VAL A 19 -28.30 18.87 -11.71
N ASP A 20 -27.54 17.85 -12.14
CA ASP A 20 -26.37 18.04 -12.98
C ASP A 20 -25.97 16.75 -13.71
N ARG A 21 -25.12 16.88 -14.75
CA ARG A 21 -24.46 15.79 -15.46
C ARG A 21 -23.07 16.27 -15.89
N ILE A 22 -22.06 15.43 -15.74
CA ILE A 22 -20.69 15.73 -16.16
C ILE A 22 -20.16 14.56 -16.97
N ASP A 23 -19.43 14.89 -18.05
CA ASP A 23 -18.74 13.90 -18.85
C ASP A 23 -17.46 13.45 -18.11
N VAL A 24 -17.26 12.13 -18.06
CA VAL A 24 -16.11 11.48 -17.43
C VAL A 24 -15.38 10.61 -18.46
N SER A 25 -14.09 10.38 -18.26
CA SER A 25 -13.19 9.85 -19.28
C SER A 25 -12.42 8.62 -18.80
N TYR A 26 -12.79 7.39 -19.16
CA TYR A 26 -14.02 6.94 -19.82
C TYR A 26 -14.55 5.67 -19.16
N GLN A 27 -15.84 5.41 -19.36
CA GLN A 27 -16.55 4.24 -18.81
C GLN A 27 -16.39 4.19 -17.28
N PRO A 28 -17.10 5.05 -16.53
CA PRO A 28 -17.02 5.06 -15.08
C PRO A 28 -17.48 3.71 -14.50
N GLY A 29 -16.70 3.20 -13.55
CA GLY A 29 -17.08 2.11 -12.66
C GLY A 29 -17.67 2.66 -11.36
N HIS A 30 -16.99 2.41 -10.24
CA HIS A 30 -17.42 2.94 -8.95
C HIS A 30 -17.10 4.43 -8.82
N ILE A 31 -17.89 5.07 -7.95
CA ILE A 31 -17.70 6.43 -7.49
C ILE A 31 -17.82 6.44 -5.97
N ASN A 32 -17.07 7.30 -5.31
CA ASN A 32 -17.15 7.48 -3.87
C ASN A 32 -16.82 8.94 -3.53
N ALA A 33 -17.52 9.48 -2.54
CA ALA A 33 -17.36 10.86 -2.13
C ALA A 33 -16.71 10.96 -0.75
N SER A 34 -16.16 12.14 -0.44
CA SER A 34 -15.55 12.39 0.86
C SER A 34 -16.53 12.09 2.01
N GLN A 35 -16.14 11.11 2.85
CA GLN A 35 -16.90 10.61 3.99
C GLN A 35 -18.28 9.98 3.66
N SER A 36 -18.60 9.66 2.39
CA SER A 36 -19.98 9.32 2.00
C SER A 36 -20.56 8.03 2.58
N GLU A 37 -19.71 7.09 2.99
CA GLU A 37 -20.14 5.86 3.67
C GLU A 37 -20.30 6.03 5.19
N THR A 38 -20.35 7.28 5.66
CA THR A 38 -20.49 7.62 7.07
C THR A 38 -21.55 8.69 7.28
N LYS A 39 -21.92 8.92 8.54
CA LYS A 39 -22.77 10.08 8.91
C LYS A 39 -22.06 11.43 8.78
N ALA A 40 -20.76 11.42 8.47
CA ALA A 40 -19.92 12.61 8.34
C ALA A 40 -19.69 13.03 6.88
N ALA A 41 -20.49 12.50 5.93
CA ALA A 41 -20.49 12.90 4.53
C ALA A 41 -20.50 14.43 4.40
N ASP A 42 -19.51 14.99 3.70
CA ASP A 42 -19.28 16.44 3.69
C ASP A 42 -19.58 17.12 2.35
N GLY A 43 -19.85 16.33 1.30
CA GLY A 43 -20.26 16.82 -0.01
C GLY A 43 -19.19 17.69 -0.70
N LYS A 44 -17.90 17.42 -0.50
CA LYS A 44 -16.81 18.23 -1.08
C LYS A 44 -16.18 17.62 -2.31
N TRP A 45 -15.79 16.35 -2.23
CA TRP A 45 -15.05 15.67 -3.28
C TRP A 45 -15.78 14.41 -3.71
N LEU A 46 -15.71 14.12 -5.00
CA LEU A 46 -16.16 12.88 -5.62
C LEU A 46 -15.00 12.33 -6.44
N ALA A 47 -14.61 11.10 -6.20
CA ALA A 47 -13.71 10.37 -7.09
C ALA A 47 -14.51 9.42 -7.98
N VAL A 48 -14.05 9.28 -9.22
CA VAL A 48 -14.66 8.43 -10.25
C VAL A 48 -13.59 7.53 -10.84
N GLY A 49 -13.74 6.21 -10.65
CA GLY A 49 -12.83 5.22 -11.23
C GLY A 49 -13.24 4.85 -12.66
N CYS A 50 -12.64 5.48 -13.67
CA CYS A 50 -12.90 5.21 -15.08
C CYS A 50 -12.05 4.06 -15.62
N LYS A 51 -12.68 3.14 -16.36
CA LYS A 51 -12.09 1.86 -16.81
C LYS A 51 -11.25 1.94 -18.07
N PHE A 52 -11.35 3.04 -18.82
CA PHE A 52 -10.49 3.27 -19.99
C PHE A 52 -9.96 4.70 -19.96
N SER A 53 -8.64 4.88 -20.06
CA SER A 53 -8.03 6.21 -20.17
C SER A 53 -7.89 6.70 -21.61
N LYS A 54 -7.80 5.82 -22.61
CA LYS A 54 -7.69 6.17 -24.04
C LYS A 54 -6.66 7.30 -24.29
N ASP A 55 -7.13 8.46 -24.73
CA ASP A 55 -6.38 9.64 -25.14
C ASP A 55 -6.11 10.65 -24.01
N ARG A 56 -6.45 10.31 -22.75
CA ARG A 56 -6.25 11.22 -21.61
C ARG A 56 -4.80 11.41 -21.20
N PHE A 57 -3.91 10.47 -21.56
CA PHE A 57 -2.50 10.48 -21.15
C PHE A 57 -1.57 10.22 -22.34
N LEU A 58 -0.26 10.42 -22.13
CA LEU A 58 0.75 10.01 -23.11
C LEU A 58 0.64 8.50 -23.41
N PRO A 59 0.81 8.08 -24.67
CA PRO A 59 0.67 6.68 -25.06
C PRO A 59 1.79 5.83 -24.45
N VAL A 60 1.42 4.69 -23.85
CA VAL A 60 2.34 3.76 -23.16
C VAL A 60 2.30 2.33 -23.73
N GLY A 61 1.82 2.20 -24.97
CA GLY A 61 1.64 0.91 -25.64
C GLY A 61 0.26 0.29 -25.42
N PRO A 62 0.07 -1.00 -25.71
CA PRO A 62 -1.26 -1.62 -25.74
C PRO A 62 -2.00 -1.61 -24.39
N LEU A 63 -1.28 -1.72 -23.27
CA LEU A 63 -1.85 -1.71 -21.93
C LEU A 63 -1.85 -0.27 -21.38
N HIS A 64 -2.99 0.40 -21.48
CA HIS A 64 -3.19 1.73 -20.92
C HIS A 64 -3.37 1.65 -19.40
N PRO A 65 -3.14 2.74 -18.63
CA PRO A 65 -3.64 2.83 -17.27
C PRO A 65 -5.16 3.06 -17.26
N GLU A 66 -5.80 2.89 -16.11
CA GLU A 66 -7.13 3.43 -15.83
C GLU A 66 -7.05 4.94 -15.57
N ASN A 67 -8.20 5.63 -15.42
CA ASN A 67 -8.25 7.05 -15.09
C ASN A 67 -9.10 7.29 -13.84
N GLU A 68 -8.48 7.73 -12.75
CA GLU A 68 -9.19 8.21 -11.57
C GLU A 68 -9.37 9.72 -11.66
N GLN A 69 -10.62 10.13 -11.80
CA GLN A 69 -10.99 11.54 -11.91
C GLN A 69 -11.46 12.07 -10.56
N LEU A 70 -10.92 13.22 -10.16
CA LEU A 70 -11.36 13.96 -8.98
C LEU A 70 -12.27 15.11 -9.40
N ILE A 71 -13.45 15.17 -8.79
CA ILE A 71 -14.51 16.14 -9.09
C ILE A 71 -14.82 16.92 -7.80
N ASP A 72 -14.79 18.24 -7.88
CA ASP A 72 -15.31 19.13 -6.85
C ASP A 72 -16.84 19.13 -6.93
N ILE A 73 -17.49 18.79 -5.82
CA ILE A 73 -18.94 18.74 -5.67
C ILE A 73 -19.44 19.67 -4.55
N SER A 74 -18.58 20.59 -4.07
CA SER A 74 -18.89 21.52 -2.99
C SER A 74 -19.85 22.65 -3.39
N GLY A 75 -19.96 22.93 -4.69
CA GLY A 75 -20.87 23.92 -5.26
C GLY A 75 -22.17 23.31 -5.82
N GLU A 76 -22.96 24.13 -6.51
CA GLU A 76 -24.20 23.67 -7.17
C GLU A 76 -23.94 22.80 -8.41
N LYS A 77 -22.74 22.89 -8.99
CA LYS A 77 -22.32 22.21 -10.22
C LYS A 77 -21.04 21.42 -9.98
N MET A 78 -20.97 20.25 -10.60
CA MET A 78 -19.78 19.42 -10.57
C MET A 78 -18.68 20.05 -11.41
N VAL A 79 -17.45 20.08 -10.89
CA VAL A 79 -16.29 20.59 -11.62
C VAL A 79 -15.21 19.51 -11.63
N LEU A 80 -14.85 19.02 -12.81
CA LEU A 80 -13.70 18.13 -12.96
C LEU A 80 -12.41 18.91 -12.64
N VAL A 81 -11.63 18.42 -11.68
CA VAL A 81 -10.42 19.10 -11.20
C VAL A 81 -9.14 18.40 -11.65
N ALA A 82 -9.13 17.07 -11.71
CA ALA A 82 -7.92 16.33 -12.05
C ALA A 82 -8.22 14.94 -12.63
N ASP A 83 -7.29 14.47 -13.46
CA ASP A 83 -7.21 13.12 -14.00
C ASP A 83 -5.91 12.46 -13.48
N HIS A 84 -6.00 11.22 -12.99
CA HIS A 84 -4.85 10.48 -12.47
C HIS A 84 -4.73 9.09 -13.13
N PRO A 85 -3.59 8.76 -13.77
CA PRO A 85 -3.37 7.43 -14.31
C PRO A 85 -3.06 6.43 -13.18
N VAL A 86 -3.79 5.33 -13.11
CA VAL A 86 -3.62 4.29 -12.07
C VAL A 86 -3.55 2.88 -12.65
N ARG A 87 -3.00 1.92 -11.90
CA ARG A 87 -2.91 0.49 -12.26
C ARG A 87 -2.98 -0.44 -11.03
N PRO A 88 -3.41 -1.71 -11.19
CA PRO A 88 -4.05 -2.30 -12.37
C PRO A 88 -5.58 -2.40 -12.15
N GLU A 89 -6.30 -1.31 -12.39
CA GLU A 89 -7.75 -1.17 -12.15
C GLU A 89 -8.20 -1.21 -10.67
N PRO A 90 -8.03 -0.11 -9.92
CA PRO A 90 -8.75 0.08 -8.66
C PRO A 90 -10.27 -0.02 -8.88
N HIS A 91 -10.93 -0.82 -8.03
CA HIS A 91 -12.37 -1.04 -8.13
C HIS A 91 -13.19 -0.06 -7.32
N ASP A 92 -12.74 0.25 -6.11
CA ASP A 92 -13.43 1.12 -5.17
C ASP A 92 -12.42 1.84 -4.26
N PHE A 93 -12.85 2.89 -3.59
CA PHE A 93 -12.01 3.75 -2.76
C PHE A 93 -12.84 4.48 -1.72
N ILE A 94 -12.27 4.74 -0.54
CA ILE A 94 -12.91 5.53 0.51
C ILE A 94 -12.07 6.76 0.87
N PHE A 95 -12.75 7.80 1.32
CA PHE A 95 -12.16 9.07 1.72
C PHE A 95 -12.54 9.37 3.16
N PHE A 96 -11.54 9.54 4.02
CA PHE A 96 -11.76 9.91 5.41
C PHE A 96 -10.85 11.07 5.81
N LYS A 97 -11.27 11.80 6.84
CA LYS A 97 -10.52 12.92 7.40
C LYS A 97 -9.23 12.40 8.04
N ARG A 98 -8.11 13.08 7.78
CA ARG A 98 -6.79 12.68 8.30
C ARG A 98 -6.79 12.49 9.83
N GLU A 99 -7.61 13.26 10.54
CA GLU A 99 -7.71 13.21 12.01
C GLU A 99 -8.26 11.87 12.53
N LEU A 100 -8.84 11.03 11.66
CA LEU A 100 -9.35 9.71 12.01
C LEU A 100 -8.25 8.63 12.02
N LEU A 101 -7.05 8.93 11.51
CA LEU A 101 -5.94 8.00 11.45
C LEU A 101 -4.70 8.58 12.10
N THR A 102 -4.07 7.81 13.00
CA THR A 102 -2.77 8.13 13.59
C THR A 102 -1.82 6.97 13.31
N PRO A 103 -1.07 6.99 12.19
CA PRO A 103 -0.09 5.98 11.89
C PRO A 103 1.08 6.02 12.88
N LYS A 104 1.71 4.87 13.10
CA LYS A 104 2.99 4.80 13.82
C LYS A 104 4.13 5.20 12.89
N GLN A 105 5.10 5.95 13.40
CA GLN A 105 6.31 6.36 12.66
C GLN A 105 7.37 5.25 12.62
N VAL A 106 7.50 4.51 13.72
CA VAL A 106 8.39 3.34 13.85
C VAL A 106 7.66 2.20 14.56
N TYR A 107 8.18 0.99 14.45
CA TYR A 107 7.65 -0.15 15.20
C TYR A 107 8.17 -0.16 16.65
N LYS A 108 7.68 -1.10 17.46
CA LYS A 108 8.29 -1.43 18.75
C LYS A 108 8.94 -2.79 18.65
N LEU A 109 10.18 -2.94 19.14
CA LEU A 109 10.89 -4.23 19.10
C LEU A 109 10.11 -5.36 19.78
N ASP A 110 9.41 -5.04 20.88
CA ASP A 110 8.61 -6.03 21.61
C ASP A 110 7.34 -6.49 20.86
N ASP A 111 6.96 -5.82 19.75
CA ASP A 111 5.92 -6.33 18.84
C ASP A 111 6.41 -7.59 18.07
N PHE A 112 7.71 -7.91 18.12
CA PHE A 112 8.33 -9.00 17.37
C PHE A 112 8.98 -10.05 18.30
N PRO A 113 8.37 -11.24 18.45
CA PRO A 113 8.90 -12.29 19.32
C PRO A 113 10.30 -12.80 18.96
N LEU A 114 10.73 -12.62 17.71
CA LEU A 114 12.04 -13.04 17.20
C LEU A 114 13.09 -11.93 17.19
N ALA A 115 12.78 -10.75 17.76
CA ALA A 115 13.69 -9.61 17.72
C ALA A 115 15.07 -9.94 18.29
N VAL A 116 16.10 -9.60 17.52
CA VAL A 116 17.50 -9.60 17.94
C VAL A 116 17.77 -8.22 18.53
N LYS A 117 17.92 -8.13 19.85
CA LYS A 117 17.84 -6.83 20.56
C LYS A 117 19.13 -6.03 20.53
N SER A 118 20.25 -6.66 20.15
CA SER A 118 21.54 -6.00 20.04
C SER A 118 22.45 -6.72 19.04
N PRO A 119 23.46 -6.05 18.48
CA PRO A 119 24.48 -6.69 17.64
C PRO A 119 25.16 -7.89 18.33
N ALA A 120 25.29 -7.87 19.66
CA ALA A 120 25.90 -8.96 20.44
C ALA A 120 25.08 -10.26 20.43
N GLU A 121 23.79 -10.21 20.10
CA GLU A 121 22.93 -11.40 19.95
C GLU A 121 22.96 -11.97 18.52
N SER A 122 23.71 -11.34 17.61
CA SER A 122 23.88 -11.81 16.24
C SER A 122 24.76 -13.04 16.21
N GLY A 123 24.48 -13.94 15.27
CA GLY A 123 25.24 -15.17 15.13
C GLY A 123 24.52 -16.26 14.37
N VAL A 124 25.20 -17.38 14.22
CA VAL A 124 24.71 -18.57 13.51
C VAL A 124 24.58 -19.71 14.51
N SER A 125 23.40 -20.31 14.62
CA SER A 125 23.17 -21.51 15.40
C SER A 125 22.67 -22.65 14.52
N ARG A 126 22.99 -23.90 14.91
CA ARG A 126 22.69 -25.09 14.12
C ARG A 126 22.04 -26.15 14.99
N VAL A 127 20.97 -26.75 14.47
CA VAL A 127 20.35 -27.97 14.98
C VAL A 127 20.17 -28.94 13.81
N GLY A 128 21.10 -29.90 13.68
CA GLY A 128 21.15 -30.79 12.51
C GLY A 128 21.39 -30.03 11.19
N ASN A 129 20.46 -30.17 10.25
CA ASN A 129 20.46 -29.45 8.96
C ASN A 129 19.71 -28.11 9.02
N LYS A 130 19.13 -27.74 10.17
CA LYS A 130 18.48 -26.44 10.35
C LYS A 130 19.48 -25.44 10.89
N VAL A 131 19.58 -24.29 10.24
CA VAL A 131 20.49 -23.21 10.61
C VAL A 131 19.69 -21.94 10.84
N THR A 132 19.88 -21.31 11.99
CA THR A 132 19.30 -19.99 12.29
C THR A 132 20.39 -18.95 12.22
N VAL A 133 20.21 -17.93 11.39
CA VAL A 133 21.10 -16.78 11.25
C VAL A 133 20.38 -15.57 11.85
N LYS A 134 20.91 -15.05 12.95
CA LYS A 134 20.41 -13.83 13.60
C LYS A 134 21.28 -12.65 13.20
N LEU A 135 20.66 -11.61 12.68
CA LEU A 135 21.29 -10.37 12.25
C LEU A 135 20.56 -9.17 12.85
N THR A 136 21.33 -8.12 13.06
CA THR A 136 20.80 -6.78 13.26
C THR A 136 21.31 -5.87 12.14
N SER A 137 20.62 -4.77 11.93
CA SER A 137 21.09 -3.70 11.05
C SER A 137 20.96 -2.35 11.76
N THR A 138 21.98 -1.51 11.57
CA THR A 138 21.99 -0.10 11.94
C THR A 138 22.75 0.60 10.83
N ALA A 139 22.15 1.58 10.17
CA ALA A 139 22.72 2.16 8.96
C ALA A 139 24.18 2.60 9.20
N PRO A 140 25.14 2.22 8.34
CA PRO A 140 24.99 1.59 7.02
C PRO A 140 25.26 0.08 6.99
N ALA A 141 25.30 -0.64 8.12
CA ALA A 141 25.85 -1.99 8.19
C ALA A 141 24.92 -3.02 8.85
N PHE A 142 25.11 -4.29 8.44
CA PHE A 142 24.67 -5.43 9.23
C PHE A 142 25.67 -5.72 10.35
N SER A 143 25.21 -6.39 11.40
CA SER A 143 26.09 -6.83 12.50
C SER A 143 27.09 -7.92 12.09
N MET A 144 26.84 -8.64 10.98
CA MET A 144 27.79 -9.58 10.40
C MET A 144 27.93 -9.31 8.89
N SER A 145 29.16 -9.28 8.38
CA SER A 145 29.47 -9.12 6.96
C SER A 145 29.37 -10.42 6.17
N GLU A 146 29.51 -11.57 6.84
CA GLU A 146 29.46 -12.90 6.25
C GLU A 146 28.99 -13.95 7.26
N PHE A 147 28.43 -15.06 6.76
CA PHE A 147 28.15 -16.26 7.53
C PHE A 147 28.22 -17.50 6.62
N THR A 148 28.61 -18.64 7.18
CA THR A 148 28.81 -19.86 6.40
C THR A 148 27.76 -20.92 6.74
N VAL A 149 27.14 -21.49 5.71
CA VAL A 149 26.21 -22.62 5.81
C VAL A 149 26.68 -23.78 4.92
N ARG A 150 26.06 -24.95 5.08
CA ARG A 150 26.33 -26.12 4.23
C ARG A 150 25.28 -26.21 3.14
N ARG A 151 25.69 -26.68 1.97
CA ARG A 151 24.75 -27.03 0.91
C ARG A 151 23.73 -28.04 1.44
N GLY A 152 22.45 -27.74 1.23
CA GLY A 152 21.32 -28.53 1.70
C GLY A 152 20.75 -28.10 3.05
N ASP A 153 21.38 -27.15 3.75
CA ASP A 153 20.83 -26.61 5.00
C ASP A 153 19.48 -25.91 4.73
N GLU A 154 18.57 -26.05 5.69
CA GLU A 154 17.38 -25.22 5.82
C GLU A 154 17.75 -24.02 6.70
N VAL A 155 17.94 -22.86 6.06
CA VAL A 155 18.41 -21.63 6.69
C VAL A 155 17.24 -20.73 6.99
N THR A 156 17.06 -20.36 8.26
CA THR A 156 16.15 -19.30 8.69
C THR A 156 16.98 -18.07 9.05
N LEU A 157 16.87 -17.02 8.25
CA LEU A 157 17.49 -15.74 8.51
C LEU A 157 16.49 -14.83 9.22
N ILE A 158 16.91 -14.26 10.35
CA ILE A 158 16.14 -13.32 11.16
C ILE A 158 16.92 -12.01 11.17
N LEU A 159 16.30 -10.94 10.67
CA LEU A 159 16.89 -9.60 10.63
C LEU A 159 16.03 -8.64 11.45
N THR A 160 16.68 -7.94 12.38
CA THR A 160 16.09 -6.83 13.13
C THR A 160 16.74 -5.50 12.71
N ASN A 161 15.94 -4.50 12.37
CA ASN A 161 16.44 -3.14 12.17
C ASN A 161 16.42 -2.39 13.51
N LEU A 162 17.60 -2.00 14.01
CA LEU A 162 17.76 -1.32 15.29
C LEU A 162 17.72 0.21 15.16
N ASP A 163 17.61 0.76 13.96
CA ASP A 163 17.39 2.19 13.78
C ASP A 163 16.05 2.63 14.35
N THR A 164 16.03 3.83 14.92
CA THR A 164 14.87 4.46 15.55
C THR A 164 14.39 5.70 14.79
N VAL A 165 15.03 6.01 13.66
CA VAL A 165 14.69 7.13 12.79
C VAL A 165 13.56 6.70 11.86
N GLU A 166 12.48 7.49 11.80
CA GLU A 166 11.37 7.29 10.85
C GLU A 166 11.90 7.20 9.41
N ASP A 167 11.30 6.31 8.62
CA ASP A 167 11.63 6.09 7.19
C ASP A 167 13.06 5.55 6.93
N LEU A 168 13.85 5.25 7.97
CA LEU A 168 15.16 4.60 7.82
C LEU A 168 15.02 3.08 7.62
N THR A 169 14.37 2.71 6.53
CA THR A 169 14.06 1.32 6.17
C THR A 169 15.25 0.64 5.53
N HIS A 170 15.51 -0.58 5.97
CA HIS A 170 16.53 -1.44 5.39
C HIS A 170 15.90 -2.53 4.53
N GLY A 171 16.72 -3.20 3.74
CA GLY A 171 16.35 -4.39 3.01
C GLY A 171 17.40 -5.48 3.18
N PHE A 172 16.98 -6.72 2.97
CA PHE A 172 17.89 -7.85 2.86
C PHE A 172 17.57 -8.62 1.60
N ALA A 173 18.59 -8.93 0.80
CA ALA A 173 18.45 -9.71 -0.41
C ALA A 173 19.53 -10.79 -0.45
N ILE A 174 19.15 -11.97 -0.97
CA ILE A 174 20.09 -13.05 -1.24
C ILE A 174 20.10 -13.28 -2.74
N GLU A 175 21.23 -12.97 -3.36
CA GLU A 175 21.43 -13.11 -4.79
C GLU A 175 21.10 -14.54 -5.24
N LYS A 176 20.44 -14.68 -6.40
CA LYS A 176 20.07 -15.98 -7.01
C LYS A 176 19.10 -16.85 -6.20
N TYR A 177 18.67 -16.45 -5.01
CA TYR A 177 17.65 -17.18 -4.24
C TYR A 177 16.23 -16.62 -4.43
N GLY A 178 16.08 -15.49 -5.14
CA GLY A 178 14.77 -14.84 -5.29
C GLY A 178 14.25 -14.27 -3.96
N ILE A 179 15.14 -14.05 -3.00
CA ILE A 179 14.81 -13.56 -1.66
C ILE A 179 15.17 -12.08 -1.61
N ASN A 180 14.16 -11.26 -1.33
CA ASN A 180 14.29 -9.86 -1.00
C ASN A 180 13.13 -9.47 -0.08
N PHE A 181 13.40 -8.74 0.99
CA PHE A 181 12.38 -8.20 1.88
C PHE A 181 12.87 -6.93 2.57
N ILE A 182 11.94 -6.10 3.01
CA ILE A 182 12.22 -4.87 3.78
C ILE A 182 12.10 -5.13 5.28
N VAL A 183 12.85 -4.35 6.06
CA VAL A 183 12.76 -4.30 7.52
C VAL A 183 12.77 -2.82 7.95
N ASN A 184 11.60 -2.31 8.29
CA ASN A 184 11.41 -0.93 8.75
C ASN A 184 12.07 -0.71 10.13
N PRO A 185 12.28 0.54 10.57
CA PRO A 185 12.81 0.85 11.90
C PRO A 185 12.11 0.08 13.02
N GLN A 186 12.89 -0.57 13.88
CA GLN A 186 12.45 -1.43 14.99
C GLN A 186 11.62 -2.68 14.58
N GLN A 187 11.55 -3.00 13.29
CA GLN A 187 10.90 -4.22 12.79
C GLN A 187 11.86 -5.41 12.88
N THR A 188 11.30 -6.61 13.04
CA THR A 188 12.00 -7.87 12.74
C THR A 188 11.26 -8.62 11.65
N ALA A 189 11.98 -9.10 10.64
CA ALA A 189 11.46 -9.99 9.62
C ALA A 189 12.38 -11.19 9.45
N SER A 190 11.83 -12.28 8.92
CA SER A 190 12.58 -13.50 8.69
C SER A 190 12.17 -14.19 7.42
N VAL A 191 13.10 -14.93 6.84
CA VAL A 191 12.88 -15.79 5.68
C VAL A 191 13.55 -17.14 5.93
N THR A 192 12.87 -18.22 5.55
CA THR A 192 13.44 -19.56 5.54
C THR A 192 13.63 -20.02 4.11
N PHE A 193 14.82 -20.52 3.80
CA PHE A 193 15.17 -21.02 2.47
C PHE A 193 16.11 -22.20 2.56
N LYS A 194 16.15 -23.01 1.51
CA LYS A 194 17.11 -24.10 1.39
C LYS A 194 18.35 -23.60 0.68
N ALA A 195 19.52 -23.71 1.30
CA ALA A 195 20.79 -23.37 0.69
C ALA A 195 21.22 -24.46 -0.31
N ASP A 196 20.60 -24.53 -1.48
CA ASP A 196 20.79 -25.63 -2.45
C ASP A 196 21.95 -25.43 -3.44
N LYS A 197 22.50 -24.21 -3.52
CA LYS A 197 23.61 -23.82 -4.39
C LYS A 197 24.92 -23.67 -3.58
N PRO A 198 26.02 -24.33 -3.98
CA PRO A 198 27.34 -24.08 -3.40
C PRO A 198 27.94 -22.77 -3.95
N GLY A 199 28.86 -22.17 -3.20
CA GLY A 199 29.61 -20.97 -3.60
C GLY A 199 29.55 -19.87 -2.55
N VAL A 200 30.01 -18.68 -2.95
CA VAL A 200 29.64 -17.39 -2.34
C VAL A 200 28.30 -16.97 -2.92
#